data_AF-A0A3M6KHA6-F1
#
_entry.id   AF-A0A3M6KHA6-F1
#
_cell.length_a   1.000
_cell.length_b   1.000
_cell.length_c   1.000
_cell.angle_alpha   90.00
_cell.angle_beta   90.00
_cell.angle_gamma   90.00
#
_symmetry.space_group_name_H-M   'P 1'
#
loop_
_entity.id
_entity.type
_entity.pdbx_description
1 polymer ?
#
loop_
_entity_poly.entity_id
_entity_poly.type
_entity_poly.pdbx_seq_one_letter_code
_entity_poly.pdbx_strand_id
1 'polypeptide(L)' 'TFTNPNVCPHDAEDREQISGTKMREMIDNGESPSEFILRPEVAKVIIDYDKPFVE' A
#
# COMPACT_ATOMS: atom_id res chain seq x y z
N THR A 1 -6.05 9.69 -3.80
CA THR A 1 -6.55 8.96 -4.99
C THR A 1 -5.37 8.69 -5.90
N PHE A 2 -5.01 7.43 -6.12
CA PHE A 2 -3.98 7.05 -7.11
C PHE A 2 -4.51 7.38 -8.50
N THR A 3 -4.17 8.55 -9.02
CA THR A 3 -4.57 8.97 -10.36
C THR A 3 -3.40 8.84 -11.33
N ASN A 4 -3.68 8.88 -12.63
CA ASN A 4 -2.67 8.83 -13.68
C ASN A 4 -1.71 10.04 -13.53
N PRO A 5 -0.38 9.91 -13.76
CA PRO A 5 0.53 11.05 -13.83
C PRO A 5 0.04 12.22 -14.71
N ASN A 6 -0.76 11.94 -15.73
CA ASN A 6 -1.38 12.97 -16.59
C ASN A 6 -2.59 13.69 -15.95
N VAL A 7 -3.13 13.16 -14.85
CA VAL A 7 -4.34 13.65 -14.19
C VAL A 7 -4.03 14.25 -12.81
N CYS A 8 -2.92 13.86 -12.17
CA CYS A 8 -2.44 14.54 -10.97
C CYS A 8 -1.57 15.73 -11.38
N PRO A 9 -1.94 16.98 -11.08
CA PRO A 9 -1.11 18.14 -11.37
C PRO A 9 0.07 18.32 -10.38
N HIS A 10 0.26 17.39 -9.44
CA HIS A 10 1.31 17.45 -8.42
C HIS A 10 2.56 16.68 -8.85
N ASP A 11 3.72 17.14 -8.37
CA ASP A 11 5.01 16.54 -8.64
C ASP A 11 5.14 15.14 -8.02
N ALA A 12 6.10 14.37 -8.52
CA ALA A 12 6.34 13.00 -8.05
C ALA A 12 6.71 12.94 -6.56
N GLU A 13 7.25 14.03 -6.01
CA GLU A 13 7.65 14.16 -4.60
C GLU A 13 6.43 14.19 -3.66
N ASP A 14 5.30 14.72 -4.13
CA ASP A 14 4.03 14.76 -3.38
C ASP A 14 3.22 13.46 -3.55
N ARG A 15 3.75 12.47 -4.29
CA ARG A 15 3.07 11.20 -4.58
C ARG A 15 3.69 10.07 -3.77
N GLU A 16 3.07 9.73 -2.65
CA GLU A 16 3.35 8.46 -1.97
C GLU A 16 2.89 7.27 -2.83
N GLN A 17 3.85 6.57 -3.43
CA GLN A 17 3.61 5.37 -4.21
C GLN A 17 4.64 4.30 -3.88
N ILE A 18 4.15 3.10 -3.58
CA ILE A 18 4.97 1.90 -3.42
C ILE A 18 4.61 0.89 -4.50
N SER A 19 5.57 0.05 -4.89
CA SER A 19 5.28 -1.06 -5.80
C SER A 19 4.42 -2.10 -5.10
N GLY A 20 3.55 -2.77 -5.87
CA GLY A 20 2.73 -3.87 -5.33
C GLY A 20 3.58 -5.02 -4.77
N THR A 21 4.77 -5.27 -5.33
CA THR A 21 5.72 -6.26 -4.79
C THR A 21 6.21 -5.85 -3.41
N LYS A 22 6.63 -4.58 -3.24
CA LYS A 22 7.11 -4.07 -1.96
C LYS A 22 5.98 -4.00 -0.92
N MET A 23 4.76 -3.69 -1.34
CA MET A 23 3.60 -3.75 -0.45
C MET A 23 3.37 -5.17 0.09
N ARG A 24 3.44 -6.20 -0.76
CA ARG A 24 3.28 -7.60 -0.33
C ARG A 24 4.40 -8.02 0.62
N GLU A 25 5.65 -7.68 0.29
CA GLU A 25 6.80 -7.95 1.14
C GLU A 25 6.67 -7.31 2.54
N MET A 26 6.18 -6.07 2.62
CA MET A 26 5.90 -5.42 3.91
C MET A 26 4.85 -6.18 4.71
N ILE A 27 3.73 -6.55 4.06
CA ILE A 27 2.63 -7.29 4.71
C ILE A 27 3.11 -8.66 5.19
N ASP A 28 3.89 -9.39 4.39
CA ASP A 28 4.48 -10.68 4.77
C ASP A 28 5.45 -10.55 5.95
N ASN A 29 6.14 -9.42 6.06
CA ASN A 29 7.01 -9.08 7.19
C ASN A 29 6.23 -8.58 8.43
N GLY A 30 4.90 -8.47 8.35
CA GLY A 30 4.06 -7.92 9.41
C GLY A 30 4.12 -6.40 9.55
N GLU A 31 4.69 -5.69 8.56
CA GLU A 31 4.78 -4.24 8.52
C GLU A 31 3.63 -3.64 7.72
N SER A 32 2.92 -2.67 8.30
CA SER A 32 1.89 -1.92 7.59
C SER A 32 2.51 -0.87 6.67
N PRO A 33 2.07 -0.78 5.39
CA PRO A 33 2.38 0.39 4.58
C PRO A 33 1.73 1.66 5.18
N SER A 34 2.19 2.83 4.72
CA SER A 34 1.71 4.17 5.13
C SER A 34 0.18 4.27 5.12
N GLU A 35 -0.39 5.05 6.06
CA GLU A 35 -1.84 5.29 6.17
C GLU A 35 -2.44 5.95 4.91
N PHE A 36 -1.62 6.66 4.14
CA PHE A 36 -2.01 7.29 2.87
C PHE A 36 -2.14 6.28 1.72
N ILE A 37 -1.51 5.10 1.87
CA ILE A 37 -1.56 4.02 0.89
C ILE A 37 -2.59 2.96 1.29
N LEU A 38 -2.59 2.55 2.55
CA LEU A 38 -3.53 1.57 3.08
C LEU A 38 -4.14 2.09 4.36
N ARG A 39 -5.47 2.04 4.44
CA ARG A 39 -6.18 2.44 5.64
C ARG A 39 -5.80 1.54 6.81
N PRO A 40 -5.55 2.08 8.02
CA PRO A 40 -5.03 1.32 9.15
C PRO A 40 -5.96 0.19 9.59
N GLU A 41 -7.28 0.38 9.45
CA GLU A 41 -8.28 -0.66 9.74
C GLU A 41 -8.16 -1.86 8.79
N VAL A 42 -7.81 -1.62 7.53
CA VAL A 42 -7.64 -2.67 6.52
C VAL A 42 -6.28 -3.34 6.69
N ALA A 43 -5.22 -2.55 6.91
CA ALA A 43 -3.87 -3.05 7.12
C ALA A 43 -3.82 -4.05 8.28
N LYS A 44 -4.47 -3.72 9.40
CA LYS A 44 -4.56 -4.60 10.56
C LYS A 44 -5.23 -5.93 10.24
N VAL A 45 -6.34 -5.91 9.50
CA VAL A 45 -7.07 -7.12 9.12
C VAL A 45 -6.24 -8.00 8.19
N ILE A 46 -5.50 -7.40 7.25
CA ILE A 46 -4.67 -8.14 6.31
C ILE A 46 -3.47 -8.79 7.02
N ILE A 47 -2.79 -8.06 7.91
CA ILE A 47 -1.62 -8.57 8.65
C ILE A 47 -2.02 -9.68 9.64
N ASP A 48 -3.19 -9.57 10.27
CA ASP A 48 -3.70 -10.60 11.20
C ASP A 48 -4.19 -11.86 10.47
N TYR A 49 -4.33 -11.82 9.15
CA TYR A 49 -4.81 -12.94 8.35
C TYR A 49 -3.65 -13.87 7.95
N ASP A 50 -3.75 -15.15 8.31
CA ASP A 50 -2.67 -16.15 8.16
C ASP A 50 -2.16 -16.32 6.71
N LYS A 51 -3.05 -16.17 5.72
CA LYS A 51 -2.71 -16.28 4.29
C LYS A 51 -3.35 -15.14 3.48
N PRO A 52 -2.77 -13.93 3.51
CA PRO A 52 -3.39 -12.75 2.93
C PRO A 52 -3.39 -12.76 1.40
N PHE A 53 -2.55 -13.59 0.76
CA PHE A 53 -2.39 -13.66 -0.68
C PHE A 53 -2.74 -15.05 -1.23
N VAL A 54 -3.25 -15.09 -2.45
CA VAL A 54 -3.56 -16.32 -3.20
C VAL A 54 -2.32 -16.83 -3.94
N GLU A 55 -2.13 -18.16 -4.00
CA GLU A 55 -1.09 -18.84 -4.79
C GLU A 55 -1.42 -18.91 -6.29
#